data_AF-A0A238K175-F1
#
_entry.id   AF-A0A238K175-F1
#
_cell.length_a   1.000
_cell.length_b   1.000
_cell.length_c   1.000
_cell.angle_alpha   90.00
_cell.angle_beta   90.00
_cell.angle_gamma   90.00
#
_symmetry.space_group_name_H-M   'P 1'
#
loop_
_entity.id
_entity.type
_entity.pdbx_description
1 polymer ?
#
loop_
_entity_poly.entity_id
_entity_poly.type
_entity_poly.pdbx_seq_one_letter_code
_entity_poly.pdbx_strand_id
1 'polypeptide(L)'
;MDILIDALLAWIGDNTDYDVADIPPPIVLQVSPAELTREFYTDLAHLIPDDGVDERLNGLYAFNNGPHGTIYLVRAADIFGAEDFDDPTENPLFREILLHELVHHVQRKSGAFENWPCPAIGETEAYRLGGRYLRQTRTTDPLGNRNFWAAIYARC
;
A
#
# COMPACT_ATOMS: atom_id res chain seq x y z
N MET A 1 -6.18 -0.20 14.53
CA MET A 1 -6.10 -0.04 13.07
C MET A 1 -6.57 1.36 12.67
N ASP A 2 -7.78 1.78 13.05
CA ASP A 2 -8.35 3.09 12.67
C ASP A 2 -7.43 4.28 13.00
N ILE A 3 -6.91 4.37 14.24
CA ILE A 3 -5.97 5.42 14.64
C ILE A 3 -4.71 5.45 13.75
N LEU A 4 -4.22 4.28 13.33
CA LEU A 4 -3.06 4.19 12.45
C LEU A 4 -3.41 4.69 11.04
N ILE A 5 -4.58 4.34 10.52
CA ILE A 5 -5.07 4.82 9.22
C ILE A 5 -5.20 6.35 9.26
N ASP A 6 -5.84 6.91 10.29
CA ASP A 6 -6.00 8.36 10.45
C ASP A 6 -4.64 9.07 10.52
N ALA A 7 -3.69 8.52 11.29
CA ALA A 7 -2.34 9.07 11.39
C ALA A 7 -1.59 9.03 10.05
N LEU A 8 -1.74 7.96 9.27
CA LEU A 8 -1.09 7.84 7.96
C LEU A 8 -1.77 8.74 6.91
N LEU A 9 -3.10 8.87 6.93
CA LEU A 9 -3.83 9.81 6.07
C LEU A 9 -3.41 11.26 6.36
N ALA A 10 -3.35 11.65 7.64
CA ALA A 10 -2.84 12.95 8.04
C ALA A 10 -1.40 13.16 7.56
N TRP A 11 -0.53 12.15 7.70
CA TRP A 11 0.84 12.22 7.20
C TRP A 11 0.90 12.39 5.67
N ILE A 12 0.02 11.74 4.91
CA ILE A 12 -0.10 11.94 3.45
C ILE A 12 -0.47 13.40 3.15
N GLY A 13 -1.48 13.95 3.85
CA GLY A 13 -1.87 15.35 3.70
C GLY A 13 -0.73 16.33 3.99
N ASP A 14 0.08 16.07 5.02
CA ASP A 14 1.25 16.90 5.36
C ASP A 14 2.41 16.78 4.35
N ASN A 15 2.40 15.76 3.49
CA ASN A 15 3.51 15.43 2.58
C ASN A 15 3.15 15.49 1.09
N THR A 16 1.92 15.85 0.75
CA THR A 16 1.37 15.96 -0.62
C THR A 16 0.46 17.18 -0.74
N ASP A 17 -0.07 17.42 -1.93
CA ASP A 17 -1.08 18.47 -2.16
C ASP A 17 -2.52 17.92 -2.07
N TYR A 18 -2.70 16.67 -1.61
CA TYR A 18 -4.03 16.09 -1.46
C TYR A 18 -4.73 16.64 -0.20
N ASP A 19 -5.98 17.07 -0.37
CA ASP A 19 -6.86 17.32 0.76
C ASP A 19 -7.41 15.97 1.28
N VAL A 20 -7.00 15.61 2.49
CA VAL A 20 -7.34 14.34 3.15
C VAL A 20 -8.41 14.50 4.23
N ALA A 21 -8.87 15.72 4.53
CA ALA A 21 -9.72 16.00 5.70
C ALA A 21 -11.07 15.27 5.65
N ASP A 22 -11.64 15.14 4.44
CA ASP A 22 -12.96 14.53 4.21
C ASP A 22 -12.87 13.21 3.43
N ILE A 23 -11.68 12.60 3.33
CA ILE A 23 -11.52 11.30 2.68
C ILE A 23 -11.99 10.19 3.64
N PRO A 24 -13.07 9.45 3.33
CA PRO A 24 -13.54 8.39 4.20
C PRO A 24 -12.54 7.22 4.17
N PRO A 25 -12.18 6.63 5.33
CA PRO A 25 -11.17 5.58 5.37
C PRO A 25 -11.62 4.33 4.60
N PRO A 26 -10.69 3.62 3.94
CA PRO A 26 -10.98 2.33 3.33
C PRO A 26 -11.13 1.24 4.40
N ILE A 27 -11.73 0.11 4.01
CA ILE A 27 -11.67 -1.10 4.84
C ILE A 27 -10.26 -1.67 4.73
N VAL A 28 -9.62 -2.02 5.85
CA VAL A 28 -8.30 -2.68 5.84
C VAL A 28 -8.43 -4.10 6.36
N LEU A 29 -8.10 -5.08 5.52
CA LEU A 29 -8.11 -6.50 5.84
C LEU A 29 -6.69 -7.05 5.83
N GLN A 30 -6.29 -7.66 6.94
CA GLN A 30 -5.06 -8.42 7.01
C GLN A 30 -5.33 -9.88 6.61
N VAL A 31 -4.57 -10.38 5.65
CA VAL A 31 -4.75 -11.70 5.02
C VAL A 31 -3.42 -12.45 4.95
N SER A 32 -3.48 -13.76 4.70
CA SER A 32 -2.27 -14.53 4.39
C SER A 32 -1.71 -14.20 3.00
N PRO A 33 -0.42 -14.46 2.72
CA PRO A 33 0.16 -14.26 1.39
C PRO A 33 -0.59 -14.99 0.27
N ALA A 34 -1.09 -16.19 0.53
CA ALA A 34 -1.87 -16.97 -0.44
C ALA A 34 -3.25 -16.35 -0.70
N GLU A 35 -3.90 -15.78 0.31
CA GLU A 35 -5.16 -15.05 0.13
C GLU A 35 -4.94 -13.75 -0.65
N LEU A 36 -3.90 -12.97 -0.31
CA LEU A 36 -3.54 -11.77 -1.06
C LEU A 36 -3.27 -12.07 -2.54
N THR A 37 -2.51 -13.15 -2.80
CA THR A 37 -2.22 -13.61 -4.16
C THR A 37 -3.52 -13.95 -4.91
N ARG A 38 -4.45 -14.68 -4.28
CA ARG A 38 -5.74 -15.00 -4.92
C ARG A 38 -6.55 -13.75 -5.23
N GLU A 39 -6.63 -12.80 -4.29
CA GLU A 39 -7.36 -11.54 -4.51
C GLU A 39 -6.75 -10.75 -5.67
N PHE A 40 -5.42 -10.61 -5.72
CA PHE A 40 -4.72 -9.91 -6.81
C PHE A 40 -4.96 -10.54 -8.18
N TYR A 41 -4.99 -11.88 -8.24
CA TYR A 41 -5.16 -12.64 -9.48
C TYR A 41 -6.61 -13.07 -9.76
N THR A 42 -7.62 -12.47 -9.12
CA THR A 42 -9.03 -12.91 -9.23
C THR A 42 -9.48 -13.10 -10.69
N ASP A 43 -9.13 -12.16 -11.59
CA ASP A 43 -9.49 -12.22 -13.03
C ASP A 43 -8.40 -12.85 -13.91
N LEU A 44 -7.28 -13.25 -13.30
CA LEU A 44 -6.06 -13.73 -13.98
C LEU A 44 -5.52 -15.00 -13.31
N ALA A 45 -6.40 -15.88 -12.84
CA ALA A 45 -6.03 -17.04 -12.01
C ALA A 45 -4.97 -17.97 -12.65
N HIS A 46 -4.87 -17.98 -13.99
CA HIS A 46 -3.86 -18.72 -14.74
C HIS A 46 -2.43 -18.16 -14.63
N LEU A 47 -2.26 -16.98 -14.02
CA LEU A 47 -0.97 -16.34 -13.76
C LEU A 47 -0.50 -16.52 -12.30
N ILE A 48 -1.30 -17.19 -11.46
CA ILE A 48 -0.90 -17.50 -10.08
C ILE A 48 0.32 -18.46 -10.13
N PRO A 49 1.37 -18.21 -9.33
CA PRO A 49 2.51 -19.12 -9.21
C PRO A 49 2.11 -20.55 -8.81
N ASP A 50 2.92 -21.54 -9.19
CA ASP A 50 2.62 -22.96 -8.94
C ASP A 50 2.46 -23.31 -7.45
N ASP A 51 3.18 -22.62 -6.57
CA ASP A 51 3.08 -22.75 -5.11
C ASP A 51 1.92 -21.94 -4.50
N GLY A 52 1.20 -21.17 -5.32
CA GLY A 52 0.05 -20.37 -4.94
C GLY A 52 0.38 -19.05 -4.25
N VAL A 53 1.64 -18.63 -4.19
CA VAL A 53 2.07 -17.41 -3.49
C VAL A 53 2.97 -16.56 -4.38
N ASP A 54 2.56 -15.30 -4.62
CA ASP A 54 3.44 -14.30 -5.19
C ASP A 54 4.12 -13.49 -4.08
N GLU A 55 5.36 -13.84 -3.74
CA GLU A 55 6.16 -13.19 -2.69
C GLU A 55 6.42 -11.70 -2.93
N ARG A 56 6.14 -11.18 -4.13
CA ARG A 56 6.29 -9.76 -4.45
C ARG A 56 5.13 -8.93 -3.90
N LEU A 57 3.99 -9.57 -3.60
CA LEU A 57 2.78 -8.90 -3.13
C LEU A 57 2.80 -8.76 -1.61
N ASN A 58 2.67 -7.52 -1.15
CA ASN A 58 2.56 -7.20 0.28
C ASN A 58 1.26 -6.45 0.61
N GLY A 59 0.67 -5.78 -0.38
CA GLY A 59 -0.58 -5.05 -0.28
C GLY A 59 -1.33 -5.02 -1.61
N LEU A 60 -2.61 -4.67 -1.54
CA LEU A 60 -3.48 -4.43 -2.69
C LEU A 60 -4.62 -3.49 -2.29
N TYR A 61 -4.74 -2.36 -2.98
CA TYR A 61 -5.93 -1.52 -2.95
C TYR A 61 -6.94 -1.89 -4.04
N ALA A 62 -8.05 -2.51 -3.62
CA ALA A 62 -9.20 -2.85 -4.46
C ALA A 62 -10.29 -1.77 -4.36
N PHE A 63 -10.25 -0.79 -5.26
CA PHE A 63 -11.17 0.36 -5.23
C PHE A 63 -12.65 0.02 -5.46
N ASN A 64 -12.96 -1.12 -6.11
CA ASN A 64 -14.33 -1.58 -6.37
C ASN A 64 -14.93 -2.40 -5.22
N ASN A 65 -14.13 -2.77 -4.22
CA ASN A 65 -14.57 -3.59 -3.10
C ASN A 65 -14.95 -2.71 -1.91
N GLY A 66 -16.13 -2.94 -1.34
CA GLY A 66 -16.64 -2.13 -0.22
C GLY A 66 -17.11 -0.72 -0.61
N PRO A 67 -17.62 0.07 0.35
CA PRO A 67 -18.22 1.38 0.08
C PRO A 67 -17.18 2.45 -0.32
N HIS A 68 -15.93 2.30 0.15
CA HIS A 68 -14.87 3.29 -0.05
C HIS A 68 -13.58 2.67 -0.62
N GLY A 69 -13.60 1.41 -1.01
CA GLY A 69 -12.42 0.62 -1.36
C GLY A 69 -11.97 -0.26 -0.19
N THR A 70 -11.32 -1.37 -0.53
CA THR A 70 -10.72 -2.30 0.44
C THR A 70 -9.23 -2.39 0.19
N ILE A 71 -8.43 -2.25 1.24
CA ILE A 71 -7.01 -2.55 1.25
C ILE A 71 -6.83 -3.94 1.85
N TYR A 72 -6.21 -4.85 1.09
CA TYR A 72 -5.73 -6.14 1.57
C TYR A 72 -4.24 -6.03 1.86
N LEU A 73 -3.80 -6.48 3.03
CA LEU A 73 -2.38 -6.48 3.42
C LEU A 73 -1.98 -7.88 3.89
N VAL A 74 -0.74 -8.26 3.64
CA VAL A 74 -0.13 -9.36 4.41
C VAL A 74 -0.22 -9.00 5.90
N ARG A 75 -0.57 -9.98 6.75
CA ARG A 75 -0.69 -9.77 8.20
C ARG A 75 0.59 -9.12 8.75
N ALA A 76 0.42 -8.16 9.65
CA ALA A 76 1.53 -7.43 10.27
C ALA A 76 2.54 -8.37 10.93
N ALA A 77 2.07 -9.47 11.54
CA ALA A 77 2.91 -10.50 12.15
C ALA A 77 3.74 -11.34 11.14
N ASP A 78 3.38 -11.32 9.86
CA ASP A 78 4.08 -12.04 8.79
C ASP A 78 5.09 -11.12 8.05
N ILE A 79 5.19 -9.83 8.44
CA ILE A 79 6.17 -8.89 7.88
C ILE A 79 7.53 -9.06 8.57
N PHE A 80 8.61 -8.99 7.80
CA PHE A 80 9.98 -9.06 8.31
C PHE A 80 10.22 -8.06 9.47
N GLY A 81 10.79 -8.54 10.58
CA GLY A 81 11.09 -7.75 11.77
C GLY A 81 9.88 -7.45 12.66
N ALA A 82 8.73 -8.09 12.43
CA ALA A 82 7.56 -7.94 13.29
C ALA A 82 7.80 -8.45 14.72
N GLU A 83 8.70 -9.41 14.90
CA GLU A 83 9.10 -9.97 16.19
C GLU A 83 9.83 -8.97 17.10
N ASP A 84 10.31 -7.86 16.55
CA ASP A 84 11.00 -6.80 17.30
C ASP A 84 10.03 -5.84 18.00
N PHE A 85 8.71 -6.04 17.86
CA PHE A 85 7.66 -5.16 18.38
C PHE A 85 6.63 -5.92 19.21
N ASP A 86 6.14 -5.31 20.30
CA ASP A 86 5.06 -5.87 21.12
C ASP A 86 3.73 -5.95 20.35
N ASP A 87 3.47 -4.94 19.51
CA ASP A 87 2.40 -4.93 18.52
C ASP A 87 3.01 -4.91 17.11
N PRO A 88 2.81 -5.97 16.30
CA PRO A 88 3.34 -6.06 14.94
C PRO A 88 2.94 -4.89 14.03
N THR A 89 1.83 -4.20 14.31
CA THR A 89 1.41 -3.02 13.55
C THR A 89 2.27 -1.77 13.82
N GLU A 90 3.16 -1.83 14.81
CA GLU A 90 4.19 -0.82 15.06
C GLU A 90 5.40 -0.93 14.15
N ASN A 91 5.59 -2.09 13.48
CA ASN A 91 6.65 -2.28 12.51
C ASN A 91 6.56 -1.22 11.39
N PRO A 92 7.59 -0.36 11.22
CA PRO A 92 7.56 0.67 10.19
C PRO A 92 7.44 0.13 8.76
N LEU A 93 7.89 -1.10 8.51
CA LEU A 93 7.71 -1.75 7.19
C LEU A 93 6.24 -2.06 6.92
N PHE A 94 5.52 -2.63 7.91
CA PHE A 94 4.08 -2.85 7.80
C PHE A 94 3.34 -1.52 7.55
N ARG A 95 3.69 -0.48 8.31
CA ARG A 95 3.11 0.86 8.15
C ARG A 95 3.40 1.47 6.78
N GLU A 96 4.58 1.23 6.20
CA GLU A 96 4.90 1.69 4.85
C GLU A 96 4.10 0.99 3.76
N ILE A 97 3.86 -0.32 3.90
CA ILE A 97 3.00 -1.06 2.97
C ILE A 97 1.57 -0.53 3.05
N LEU A 98 1.03 -0.33 4.25
CA LEU A 98 -0.28 0.30 4.43
C LEU A 98 -0.31 1.74 3.85
N LEU A 99 0.73 2.54 4.10
CA LEU A 99 0.86 3.89 3.55
C LEU A 99 0.81 3.88 2.02
N HIS A 100 1.51 2.94 1.37
CA HIS A 100 1.53 2.80 -0.09
C HIS A 100 0.10 2.60 -0.63
N GLU A 101 -0.65 1.67 -0.06
CA GLU A 101 -2.04 1.42 -0.47
C GLU A 101 -2.98 2.59 -0.13
N LEU A 102 -2.75 3.30 0.98
CA LEU A 102 -3.50 4.51 1.34
C LEU A 102 -3.23 5.65 0.36
N VAL A 103 -2.02 5.76 -0.20
CA VAL A 103 -1.73 6.74 -1.26
C VAL A 103 -2.60 6.45 -2.48
N HIS A 104 -2.75 5.19 -2.90
CA HIS A 104 -3.68 4.84 -4.00
C HIS A 104 -5.14 5.16 -3.67
N HIS A 105 -5.55 4.92 -2.43
CA HIS A 105 -6.87 5.32 -1.97
C HIS A 105 -7.09 6.83 -2.08
N VAL A 106 -6.15 7.63 -1.58
CA VAL A 106 -6.21 9.11 -1.64
C VAL A 106 -6.20 9.60 -3.08
N GLN A 107 -5.31 9.07 -3.93
CA GLN A 107 -5.23 9.38 -5.36
C GLN A 107 -6.57 9.14 -6.08
N ARG A 108 -7.30 8.10 -5.69
CA ARG A 108 -8.63 7.81 -6.23
C ARG A 108 -9.70 8.75 -5.69
N LYS A 109 -9.70 9.03 -4.39
CA LYS A 109 -10.73 9.87 -3.73
C LYS A 109 -10.57 11.35 -4.02
N SER A 110 -9.36 11.82 -4.29
CA SER A 110 -9.08 13.19 -4.73
C SER A 110 -9.42 13.45 -6.21
N GLY A 111 -9.74 12.39 -6.97
CA GLY A 111 -9.97 12.48 -8.42
C GLY A 111 -8.69 12.60 -9.26
N ALA A 112 -7.49 12.58 -8.65
CA ALA A 112 -6.23 12.63 -9.39
C ALA A 112 -6.12 11.49 -10.42
N PHE A 113 -6.58 10.30 -10.03
CA PHE A 113 -6.65 9.11 -10.87
C PHE A 113 -7.38 9.33 -12.22
N GLU A 114 -8.43 10.16 -12.24
CA GLU A 114 -9.28 10.37 -13.42
C GLU A 114 -8.54 11.10 -14.56
N ASN A 115 -7.45 11.80 -14.23
CA ASN A 115 -6.66 12.59 -15.17
C ASN A 115 -5.46 11.83 -15.74
N TRP A 116 -5.24 10.58 -15.34
CA TRP A 116 -4.07 9.82 -15.74
C TRP A 116 -4.31 8.98 -17.00
N PRO A 117 -3.33 8.95 -17.93
CA PRO A 117 -3.35 8.03 -19.07
C PRO A 117 -3.49 6.55 -18.69
N CYS A 118 -2.98 6.15 -17.52
CA CYS A 118 -3.16 4.82 -16.98
C CYS A 118 -3.04 4.82 -15.44
N PRO A 119 -3.60 3.80 -14.76
CA PRO A 119 -3.55 3.67 -13.31
C PRO A 119 -2.12 3.63 -12.73
N ALA A 120 -1.20 2.99 -13.45
CA ALA A 120 0.16 2.74 -13.00
C ALA A 120 0.94 4.01 -12.65
N ILE A 121 0.57 5.17 -13.22
CA ILE A 121 1.26 6.44 -12.95
C ILE A 121 1.28 6.79 -11.45
N GLY A 122 0.25 6.38 -10.70
CA GLY A 122 0.16 6.60 -9.24
C GLY A 122 1.28 5.93 -8.44
N GLU A 123 1.86 4.84 -8.94
CA GLU A 123 2.95 4.08 -8.32
C GLU A 123 4.17 4.95 -8.03
N THR A 124 4.47 5.90 -8.92
CA THR A 124 5.66 6.75 -8.75
C THR A 124 5.60 7.55 -7.46
N GLU A 125 4.44 8.10 -7.13
CA GLU A 125 4.24 8.86 -5.91
C GLU A 125 4.20 7.93 -4.69
N ALA A 126 3.47 6.82 -4.76
CA ALA A 126 3.36 5.84 -3.67
C ALA A 126 4.73 5.31 -3.22
N TYR A 127 5.60 4.89 -4.16
CA TYR A 127 6.97 4.47 -3.85
C TYR A 127 7.83 5.60 -3.24
N ARG A 128 7.71 6.83 -3.76
CA ARG A 128 8.51 7.97 -3.28
C ARG A 128 8.10 8.37 -1.86
N LEU A 129 6.81 8.36 -1.56
CA LEU A 129 6.28 8.64 -0.23
C LEU A 129 6.67 7.54 0.75
N GLY A 130 6.56 6.27 0.37
CA GLY A 130 7.02 5.15 1.19
C GLY A 130 8.49 5.26 1.58
N GLY A 131 9.36 5.54 0.61
CA GLY A 131 10.78 5.78 0.88
C GLY A 131 11.03 7.03 1.76
N ARG A 132 10.21 8.08 1.65
CA ARG A 132 10.29 9.26 2.54
C ARG A 132 9.90 8.88 3.97
N TYR A 133 8.82 8.14 4.14
CA TYR A 133 8.33 7.68 5.42
C TYR A 133 9.40 6.84 6.16
N LEU A 134 9.96 5.81 5.50
CA LEU A 134 11.01 4.97 6.11
C LEU A 134 12.26 5.75 6.52
N ARG A 135 12.65 6.78 5.75
CA ARG A 135 13.75 7.67 6.14
C ARG A 135 13.43 8.48 7.40
N GLN A 136 12.19 8.96 7.54
CA GLN A 136 11.76 9.73 8.72
C GLN A 136 11.68 8.84 9.97
N THR A 137 11.26 7.58 9.82
CA THR A 137 11.23 6.59 10.91
C THR A 137 12.60 5.95 11.18
N ARG A 138 13.64 6.31 10.42
CA ARG A 138 15.00 5.74 10.49
C ARG A 138 15.03 4.23 10.28
N THR A 139 14.12 3.73 9.44
CA THR A 139 14.04 2.32 9.06
C THR A 139 14.82 2.10 7.76
N THR A 140 15.60 1.01 7.69
CA THR A 140 16.29 0.64 6.46
C THR A 140 15.27 0.28 5.38
N ASP A 141 15.36 0.94 4.24
CA ASP A 141 14.47 0.68 3.12
C ASP A 141 14.85 -0.64 2.43
N PRO A 142 13.96 -1.66 2.39
CA PRO A 142 14.26 -2.93 1.71
C PRO A 142 14.36 -2.73 0.19
N LEU A 143 13.78 -1.66 -0.35
CA LEU A 143 13.88 -1.30 -1.77
C LEU A 143 14.97 -0.25 -1.96
N GLY A 144 16.23 -0.68 -1.97
CA GLY A 144 17.41 0.19 -2.02
C GLY A 144 17.46 1.21 -3.19
N ASN A 145 16.63 1.06 -4.23
CA ASN A 145 16.46 2.05 -5.29
C ASN A 145 14.97 2.30 -5.61
N ARG A 146 14.28 3.05 -4.74
CA ARG A 146 12.86 3.43 -4.92
C ARG A 146 12.57 4.12 -6.26
N ASN A 147 13.52 4.90 -6.82
CA ASN A 147 13.33 5.56 -8.12
C ASN A 147 13.26 4.55 -9.27
N PHE A 148 14.09 3.50 -9.22
CA PHE A 148 14.04 2.41 -10.19
C PHE A 148 12.69 1.69 -10.13
N TRP A 149 12.26 1.28 -8.94
CA TRP A 149 11.00 0.56 -8.76
C TRP A 149 9.78 1.41 -9.16
N ALA A 150 9.73 2.67 -8.72
CA ALA A 150 8.74 3.65 -9.16
C ALA A 150 8.64 3.72 -10.69
N ALA A 151 9.77 3.76 -11.40
CA ALA A 151 9.80 3.86 -12.85
C ALA A 151 9.44 2.55 -13.59
N ILE A 152 9.61 1.39 -12.94
CA ILE A 152 9.20 0.10 -13.49
C ILE A 152 7.69 -0.09 -13.32
N TYR A 153 7.18 0.13 -12.11
CA TYR A 153 5.77 -0.08 -11.80
C TYR A 153 4.86 1.01 -12.36
N ALA A 154 5.37 2.21 -12.65
CA ALA A 154 4.59 3.25 -13.31
C ALA A 154 4.46 3.13 -14.84
N ARG A 155 4.92 2.02 -15.43
CA ARG A 155 4.80 1.80 -16.88
C ARG A 155 3.40 1.35 -17.24
N CYS A 156 2.77 2.12 -18.13
CA CYS A 156 1.81 1.62 -19.09
C CYS A 156 2.58 1.02 -20.30
#